data_AF-A0A6A6RSF0-F1
#
_entry.id   AF-A0A6A6RSF0-F1
#
_cell.length_a   1.000
_cell.length_b   1.000
_cell.length_c   1.000
_cell.angle_alpha   90.00
_cell.angle_beta   90.00
_cell.angle_gamma   90.00
#
_symmetry.space_group_name_H-M   'P 1'
#
loop_
_entity.id
_entity.type
_entity.pdbx_description
1 polymer ?
#
loop_
_entity_poly.entity_id
_entity_poly.type
_entity_poly.pdbx_seq_one_letter_code
_entity_poly.pdbx_strand_id
1 'polypeptide(L)'
;MYVSALLFTYSVATVIAGAKKDIAYLTKFGQPLHSFQHLRGETYDYQIQQPSRHLEDLSKYLQVSPCLAPNADNDTLIRSTLRHPDLQPNNAFVSDELEITGQIDWQHSAVLPPSLQCGIPNSLQNYSDSVSELLILPTIPPNFDELSEKEQLEQVMLLRKRQLHFSHIAATENLNPTHCSALAQDFDVLKRILFERSSDPREGDNVTLKVNLVELTKRWSNLDTVGVGENGNASPPPCPIFFTEEEVSERLRLHAEQVDADSFRNLGMLWVLDSRGECSSNGTTKQRNSTLS
;
A
#
# COMPACT_ATOMS: atom_id res chain seq x y z
N MET A 1 43.19 12.70 -7.71
CA MET A 1 42.05 13.60 -7.97
C MET A 1 40.83 12.85 -7.50
N TYR A 2 40.47 13.01 -6.22
CA TYR A 2 39.32 12.31 -5.65
C TYR A 2 38.07 12.97 -6.22
N VAL A 3 37.34 12.24 -7.05
CA VAL A 3 35.95 12.59 -7.34
C VAL A 3 35.24 12.45 -6.00
N SER A 4 34.90 13.59 -5.40
CA SER A 4 33.96 13.65 -4.30
C SER A 4 32.70 12.94 -4.79
N ALA A 5 32.53 11.69 -4.36
CA ALA A 5 31.21 11.09 -4.34
C ALA A 5 30.39 12.05 -3.49
N LEU A 6 29.47 12.77 -4.13
CA LEU A 6 28.36 13.39 -3.45
C LEU A 6 27.69 12.26 -2.67
N LEU A 7 28.06 12.12 -1.40
CA LEU A 7 27.27 11.44 -0.41
C LEU A 7 25.95 12.20 -0.44
N PHE A 8 24.96 11.68 -1.16
CA PHE A 8 23.58 12.10 -1.03
C PHE A 8 23.22 11.80 0.43
N THR A 9 23.44 12.78 1.31
CA THR A 9 22.84 12.77 2.62
C THR A 9 21.34 12.85 2.37
N TYR A 10 20.68 11.69 2.51
CA TYR A 10 19.24 11.60 2.38
C TYR A 10 18.62 12.58 3.36
N SER A 11 17.84 13.51 2.81
CA SER A 11 17.40 14.69 3.53
C SER A 11 15.90 14.80 3.46
N VAL A 12 15.34 15.62 4.35
CA VAL A 12 13.96 16.11 4.30
C VAL A 12 13.57 16.54 2.87
N ALA A 13 14.53 16.99 2.04
CA ALA A 13 14.29 17.34 0.65
C ALA A 13 13.70 16.19 -0.19
N THR A 14 14.14 14.94 0.00
CA THR A 14 13.60 13.78 -0.72
C THR A 14 12.16 13.53 -0.33
N VAL A 15 11.87 13.55 0.96
CA VAL A 15 10.52 13.31 1.52
C VAL A 15 9.53 14.36 1.03
N ILE A 16 9.93 15.64 0.95
CA ILE A 16 9.03 16.73 0.53
C ILE A 16 8.95 16.95 -0.98
N ALA A 17 9.83 16.35 -1.79
CA ALA A 17 9.94 16.65 -3.21
C ALA A 17 8.64 16.34 -3.97
N GLY A 18 8.03 15.17 -3.70
CA GLY A 18 6.76 14.76 -4.30
C GLY A 18 5.64 15.75 -4.00
N ALA A 19 5.45 16.06 -2.72
CA ALA A 19 4.43 17.01 -2.28
C ALA A 19 4.64 18.42 -2.86
N LYS A 20 5.87 18.93 -2.89
CA LYS A 20 6.18 20.24 -3.50
C LYS A 20 5.89 20.27 -5.00
N LYS A 21 6.24 19.19 -5.71
CA LYS A 21 5.92 19.02 -7.14
C LYS A 21 4.41 19.08 -7.36
N ASP A 22 3.64 18.33 -6.57
CA ASP A 22 2.18 18.26 -6.73
C ASP A 22 1.49 19.58 -6.33
N ILE A 23 1.92 20.23 -5.25
CA ILE A 23 1.47 21.58 -4.89
C ILE A 23 1.72 22.58 -6.03
N ALA A 24 2.93 22.58 -6.61
CA ALA A 24 3.27 23.48 -7.70
C ALA A 24 2.40 23.23 -8.95
N TYR A 25 2.14 21.97 -9.26
CA TYR A 25 1.26 21.58 -10.36
C TYR A 25 -0.19 22.02 -10.11
N LEU A 26 -0.77 21.67 -8.97
CA LEU A 26 -2.17 21.97 -8.63
C LEU A 26 -2.41 23.47 -8.45
N THR A 27 -1.43 24.23 -7.96
CA THR A 27 -1.54 25.69 -7.87
C THR A 27 -1.66 26.34 -9.25
N LYS A 28 -0.98 25.79 -10.25
CA LYS A 28 -0.93 26.37 -11.60
C LYS A 28 -2.00 25.81 -12.54
N PHE A 29 -2.32 24.53 -12.41
CA PHE A 29 -3.13 23.77 -13.36
C PHE A 29 -4.26 22.98 -12.68
N GLY A 30 -4.40 23.05 -11.36
CA GLY A 30 -5.39 22.28 -10.63
C GLY A 30 -6.81 22.63 -11.07
N GLN A 31 -7.56 21.59 -11.46
CA GLN A 31 -8.95 21.72 -11.83
C GLN A 31 -9.83 20.87 -10.90
N PRO A 32 -11.09 21.28 -10.67
CA PRO A 32 -12.09 20.41 -10.08
C PRO A 32 -12.30 19.18 -10.97
N LEU A 33 -12.18 17.98 -10.40
CA LEU A 33 -12.22 16.71 -11.15
C LEU A 33 -13.14 15.72 -10.41
N HIS A 34 -13.77 14.81 -11.15
CA HIS A 34 -14.35 13.61 -10.55
C HIS A 34 -13.22 12.63 -10.15
N SER A 35 -13.50 11.74 -9.21
CA SER A 35 -12.61 10.60 -8.94
C SER A 35 -12.41 9.81 -10.22
N PHE A 36 -11.15 9.59 -10.62
CA PHE A 36 -10.84 8.75 -11.79
C PHE A 36 -11.24 7.29 -11.56
N GLN A 37 -11.24 6.88 -10.29
CA GLN A 37 -11.71 5.56 -9.90
C GLN A 37 -13.24 5.57 -9.81
N HIS A 38 -13.90 5.08 -10.86
CA HIS A 38 -15.36 5.11 -11.02
C HIS A 38 -16.10 4.50 -9.82
N LEU A 39 -15.59 3.39 -9.27
CA LEU A 39 -16.19 2.72 -8.11
C LEU A 39 -16.15 3.57 -6.83
N ARG A 40 -15.20 4.52 -6.74
CA ARG A 40 -15.13 5.50 -5.65
C ARG A 40 -16.02 6.73 -5.92
N GLY A 41 -16.70 6.79 -7.07
CA GLY A 41 -17.65 7.86 -7.40
C GLY A 41 -18.80 7.93 -6.41
N GLU A 42 -19.34 6.79 -5.99
CA GLU A 42 -20.45 6.69 -5.03
C GLU A 42 -20.08 7.25 -3.65
N THR A 43 -18.85 7.02 -3.20
CA THR A 43 -18.33 7.60 -1.94
C THR A 43 -18.40 9.12 -1.92
N TYR A 44 -18.28 9.74 -3.10
CA TYR A 44 -18.36 11.19 -3.25
C TYR A 44 -19.73 11.67 -3.75
N ASP A 45 -20.74 10.81 -3.80
CA ASP A 45 -22.04 11.11 -4.42
C ASP A 45 -21.89 11.67 -5.86
N TYR A 46 -20.88 11.15 -6.56
CA TYR A 46 -20.44 11.61 -7.88
C TYR A 46 -20.09 13.11 -7.95
N GLN A 47 -19.89 13.77 -6.82
CA GLN A 47 -19.58 15.20 -6.75
C GLN A 47 -18.13 15.48 -7.16
N ILE A 48 -17.96 16.61 -7.84
CA ILE A 48 -16.66 17.12 -8.28
C ILE A 48 -15.81 17.48 -7.06
N GLN A 49 -14.57 16.96 -7.04
CA GLN A 49 -13.62 17.14 -5.95
C GLN A 49 -12.71 18.35 -6.21
N GLN A 50 -12.71 19.30 -5.28
CA GLN A 50 -11.91 20.53 -5.36
C GLN A 50 -10.42 20.29 -5.05
N PRO A 51 -9.48 20.87 -5.83
CA PRO A 51 -8.04 20.78 -5.57
C PRO A 51 -7.59 21.33 -4.22
N SER A 52 -8.30 22.33 -3.70
CA SER A 52 -7.97 22.99 -2.43
C SER A 52 -7.88 22.01 -1.26
N ARG A 53 -8.77 21.01 -1.22
CA ARG A 53 -8.77 19.98 -0.16
C ARG A 53 -7.46 19.18 -0.14
N HIS A 54 -6.99 18.74 -1.31
CA HIS A 54 -5.73 18.00 -1.41
C HIS A 54 -4.52 18.91 -1.15
N LEU A 55 -4.56 20.17 -1.57
CA LEU A 55 -3.52 21.17 -1.27
C LEU A 55 -3.37 21.40 0.24
N GLU A 56 -4.48 21.46 0.98
CA GLU A 56 -4.46 21.56 2.45
C GLU A 56 -3.82 20.33 3.08
N ASP A 57 -4.13 19.12 2.60
CA ASP A 57 -3.56 17.89 3.12
C ASP A 57 -2.06 17.76 2.78
N LEU A 58 -1.63 18.15 1.58
CA LEU A 58 -0.22 18.24 1.22
C LEU A 58 0.52 19.28 2.09
N SER A 59 -0.12 20.40 2.42
CA SER A 59 0.45 21.42 3.30
C SER A 59 0.60 20.89 4.74
N LYS A 60 -0.35 20.10 5.23
CA LYS A 60 -0.24 19.38 6.51
C LYS A 60 0.88 18.33 6.47
N TYR A 61 0.98 17.56 5.38
CA TYR A 61 2.07 16.62 5.16
C TYR A 61 3.44 17.29 5.23
N LEU A 62 3.62 18.45 4.59
CA LEU A 62 4.88 19.19 4.65
C LEU A 62 5.29 19.58 6.08
N GLN A 63 4.33 19.89 6.96
CA GLN A 63 4.61 20.23 8.36
C GLN A 63 5.12 19.03 9.17
N VAL A 64 4.64 17.82 8.88
CA VAL A 64 5.06 16.58 9.57
C VAL A 64 6.24 15.89 8.90
N SER A 65 6.53 16.21 7.64
CA SER A 65 7.57 15.57 6.83
C SER A 65 8.98 15.52 7.45
N PRO A 66 9.45 16.50 8.27
CA PRO A 66 10.75 16.39 8.91
C PRO A 66 10.81 15.22 9.91
N CYS A 67 9.70 14.86 10.54
CA CYS A 67 9.59 13.73 11.46
C CYS A 67 9.47 12.37 10.74
N LEU A 68 9.19 12.39 9.43
CA LEU A 68 9.09 11.18 8.60
C LEU A 68 10.41 10.84 7.91
N ALA A 69 11.40 11.74 7.95
CA ALA A 69 12.70 11.51 7.35
C ALA A 69 13.46 10.39 8.10
N PRO A 70 14.20 9.53 7.38
CA PRO A 70 14.96 8.46 8.01
C PRO A 70 16.07 9.02 8.90
N ASN A 71 16.30 8.37 10.04
CA ASN A 71 17.42 8.68 10.92
C ASN A 71 18.74 8.37 10.19
N ALA A 72 19.68 9.30 10.23
CA ALA A 72 20.97 9.17 9.53
C ALA A 72 21.89 8.09 10.13
N ASP A 73 21.53 7.52 11.28
CA ASP A 73 22.37 6.60 12.05
C ASP A 73 22.52 5.21 11.41
N ASN A 74 21.69 4.88 10.39
CA ASN A 74 21.78 3.61 9.68
C ASN A 74 22.03 3.82 8.17
N ASP A 75 23.31 3.82 7.79
CA ASP A 75 23.77 4.01 6.41
C ASP A 75 23.13 3.03 5.41
N THR A 76 22.82 1.81 5.83
CA THR A 76 22.21 0.80 4.95
C THR A 76 20.76 1.12 4.57
N LEU A 77 20.02 1.78 5.47
CA LEU A 77 18.61 2.14 5.27
C LEU A 77 18.45 3.41 4.47
N ILE A 78 19.45 4.29 4.51
CA ILE A 78 19.50 5.52 3.73
C ILE A 78 20.20 5.32 2.39
N ARG A 79 20.80 4.17 2.09
CA ARG A 79 21.50 3.97 0.81
C ARG A 79 20.55 4.00 -0.38
N SER A 80 20.90 4.75 -1.42
CA SER A 80 20.21 4.75 -2.70
C SER A 80 20.08 3.34 -3.29
N THR A 81 18.84 2.88 -3.43
CA THR A 81 18.51 1.54 -3.93
C THR A 81 17.46 1.67 -5.03
N LEU A 82 17.67 0.96 -6.13
CA LEU A 82 16.66 0.82 -7.17
C LEU A 82 15.72 -0.33 -6.76
N ARG A 83 14.41 -0.07 -6.73
CA ARG A 83 13.40 -1.09 -6.50
C ARG A 83 12.41 -1.10 -7.65
N HIS A 84 11.99 -2.30 -8.02
CA HIS A 84 10.92 -2.47 -8.98
C HIS A 84 9.61 -1.87 -8.45
N PRO A 85 8.91 -1.01 -9.22
CA PRO A 85 7.76 -0.25 -8.75
C PRO A 85 6.53 -1.12 -8.56
N ASP A 86 6.37 -2.17 -9.37
CA ASP A 86 5.19 -3.03 -9.35
C ASP A 86 5.52 -4.53 -9.47
N LEU A 87 5.86 -5.15 -8.34
CA LEU A 87 6.20 -6.58 -8.23
C LEU A 87 4.95 -7.49 -8.28
N GLN A 88 4.15 -7.38 -9.34
CA GLN A 88 3.03 -8.28 -9.60
C GLN A 88 3.46 -9.48 -10.47
N PRO A 89 2.77 -10.64 -10.36
CA PRO A 89 3.11 -11.84 -11.15
C PRO A 89 3.14 -11.61 -12.67
N ASN A 90 2.27 -10.73 -13.19
CA ASN A 90 2.23 -10.42 -14.63
C ASN A 90 3.50 -9.71 -15.15
N ASN A 91 4.31 -9.16 -14.25
CA ASN A 91 5.56 -8.46 -14.57
C ASN A 91 6.79 -9.36 -14.43
N ALA A 92 6.61 -10.66 -14.16
CA ALA A 92 7.68 -11.64 -14.01
C ALA A 92 7.52 -12.78 -15.03
N PHE A 93 8.61 -13.14 -15.70
CA PHE A 93 8.69 -14.36 -16.50
C PHE A 93 9.21 -15.50 -15.65
N VAL A 94 8.56 -16.66 -15.76
CA VAL A 94 8.87 -17.85 -14.96
C VAL A 94 9.13 -19.03 -15.91
N SER A 95 10.18 -19.81 -15.65
CA SER A 95 10.48 -21.03 -16.40
C SER A 95 9.57 -22.20 -15.98
N ASP A 96 9.66 -23.33 -16.69
CA ASP A 96 8.94 -24.56 -16.33
C ASP A 96 9.39 -25.11 -14.96
N GLU A 97 10.62 -24.78 -14.52
CA GLU A 97 11.20 -25.12 -13.22
C GLU A 97 10.83 -24.15 -12.09
N LEU A 98 9.93 -23.18 -12.33
CA LEU A 98 9.52 -22.14 -11.39
C LEU A 98 10.60 -21.12 -11.03
N GLU A 99 11.58 -20.92 -11.92
CA GLU A 99 12.63 -19.90 -11.75
C GLU A 99 12.23 -18.58 -12.42
N ILE A 100 12.50 -17.44 -11.76
CA ILE A 100 12.27 -16.12 -12.37
C ILE A 100 13.37 -15.87 -13.40
N THR A 101 13.00 -15.85 -14.69
CA THR A 101 13.92 -15.67 -15.83
C THR A 101 14.03 -14.22 -16.30
N GLY A 102 13.06 -13.39 -15.96
CA GLY A 102 13.06 -11.99 -16.35
C GLY A 102 12.01 -11.18 -15.60
N GLN A 103 12.25 -9.87 -15.56
CA GLN A 103 11.35 -8.90 -14.96
C GLN A 103 11.21 -7.68 -15.87
N ILE A 104 9.96 -7.29 -16.13
CA ILE A 104 9.59 -6.18 -17.01
C ILE A 104 8.84 -5.11 -16.22
N ASP A 105 8.45 -4.03 -16.91
CA ASP A 105 7.63 -2.96 -16.33
C ASP A 105 8.38 -2.09 -15.29
N TRP A 106 9.66 -1.83 -15.57
CA TRP A 106 10.50 -0.91 -14.79
C TRP A 106 10.14 0.58 -15.00
N GLN A 107 9.11 0.89 -15.77
CA GLN A 107 8.61 2.27 -15.89
C GLN A 107 8.14 2.75 -14.51
N HIS A 108 8.44 4.01 -14.17
CA HIS A 108 8.20 4.59 -12.84
C HIS A 108 9.10 4.08 -11.70
N SER A 109 10.15 3.29 -12.00
CA SER A 109 11.17 2.97 -10.98
C SER A 109 11.84 4.23 -10.45
N ALA A 110 12.07 4.28 -9.15
CA ALA A 110 12.77 5.36 -8.48
C ALA A 110 14.01 4.83 -7.75
N VAL A 111 15.04 5.68 -7.66
CA VAL A 111 16.22 5.43 -6.84
C VAL A 111 15.99 6.10 -5.49
N LEU A 112 15.57 5.31 -4.51
CA LEU A 112 15.13 5.78 -3.19
C LEU A 112 15.85 4.99 -2.08
N PRO A 113 15.87 5.49 -0.85
CA PRO A 113 16.44 4.75 0.26
C PRO A 113 15.45 3.63 0.65
N PRO A 114 15.91 2.44 1.08
CA PRO A 114 15.05 1.38 1.59
C PRO A 114 14.01 1.88 2.59
N SER A 115 14.35 2.81 3.49
CA SER A 115 13.39 3.38 4.45
C SER A 115 12.13 4.01 3.84
N LEU A 116 12.15 4.42 2.56
CA LEU A 116 10.99 5.02 1.88
C LEU A 116 10.32 4.08 0.87
N GLN A 117 10.97 2.99 0.46
CA GLN A 117 10.45 2.08 -0.57
C GLN A 117 10.34 0.61 -0.11
N CYS A 118 10.85 0.29 1.07
CA CYS A 118 10.79 -1.03 1.66
C CYS A 118 9.33 -1.44 1.86
N GLY A 119 9.00 -2.68 1.57
CA GLY A 119 7.63 -3.09 1.44
C GLY A 119 7.43 -4.53 1.04
N ILE A 120 6.23 -5.02 1.34
CA ILE A 120 5.72 -6.26 0.78
C ILE A 120 4.97 -5.90 -0.50
N PRO A 121 5.25 -6.56 -1.64
CA PRO A 121 4.51 -6.34 -2.89
C PRO A 121 3.00 -6.47 -2.70
N ASN A 122 2.21 -5.67 -3.42
CA ASN A 122 0.75 -5.65 -3.30
C ASN A 122 0.09 -7.01 -3.57
N SER A 123 0.69 -7.83 -4.43
CA SER A 123 0.27 -9.19 -4.76
C SER A 123 0.51 -10.21 -3.63
N LEU A 124 1.40 -9.89 -2.69
CA LEU A 124 1.82 -10.78 -1.59
C LEU A 124 1.38 -10.28 -0.22
N GLN A 125 1.04 -8.99 -0.09
CA GLN A 125 0.66 -8.38 1.18
C GLN A 125 -0.79 -8.70 1.56
N ASN A 126 -1.06 -8.72 2.87
CA ASN A 126 -2.40 -8.86 3.44
C ASN A 126 -2.50 -7.99 4.71
N TYR A 127 -2.13 -6.71 4.60
CA TYR A 127 -2.25 -5.73 5.67
C TYR A 127 -3.72 -5.54 6.09
N SER A 128 -3.94 -5.07 7.32
CA SER A 128 -5.27 -4.94 7.95
C SER A 128 -5.95 -6.28 8.28
N ASP A 129 -5.24 -7.40 8.15
CA ASP A 129 -5.62 -8.70 8.70
C ASP A 129 -4.76 -9.01 9.93
N SER A 130 -5.41 -9.14 11.09
CA SER A 130 -4.71 -9.32 12.37
C SER A 130 -3.84 -10.58 12.41
N VAL A 131 -4.24 -11.66 11.73
CA VAL A 131 -3.46 -12.91 11.65
C VAL A 131 -2.16 -12.68 10.88
N SER A 132 -2.24 -11.92 9.78
CA SER A 132 -1.08 -11.56 8.95
C SER A 132 -0.15 -10.59 9.69
N GLU A 133 -0.69 -9.55 10.33
CA GLU A 133 0.09 -8.54 11.06
C GLU A 133 0.80 -9.12 12.28
N LEU A 134 0.16 -10.07 12.98
CA LEU A 134 0.76 -10.78 14.12
C LEU A 134 1.67 -11.94 13.69
N LEU A 135 1.83 -12.17 12.39
CA LEU A 135 2.61 -13.30 11.83
C LEU A 135 2.21 -14.65 12.43
N ILE A 136 0.91 -14.83 12.67
CA ILE A 136 0.36 -16.09 13.17
C ILE A 136 0.32 -17.08 12.00
N LEU A 137 0.76 -18.32 12.25
CA LEU A 137 0.72 -19.38 11.24
C LEU A 137 -0.72 -19.53 10.69
N PRO A 138 -0.94 -19.33 9.37
CA PRO A 138 -2.29 -19.37 8.80
C PRO A 138 -2.87 -20.79 8.84
N THR A 139 -4.09 -20.92 9.36
CA THR A 139 -4.83 -22.19 9.44
C THR A 139 -6.23 -22.05 8.85
N ILE A 140 -6.77 -23.17 8.37
CA ILE A 140 -8.17 -23.28 7.95
C ILE A 140 -9.05 -23.32 9.22
N PRO A 141 -10.20 -22.63 9.23
CA PRO A 141 -11.11 -22.68 10.38
C PRO A 141 -11.64 -24.11 10.63
N PRO A 142 -11.80 -24.55 11.88
CA PRO A 142 -12.24 -25.92 12.19
C PRO A 142 -13.60 -26.31 11.61
N ASN A 143 -14.49 -25.34 11.40
CA ASN A 143 -15.83 -25.53 10.85
C ASN A 143 -15.89 -25.38 9.32
N PHE A 144 -14.76 -25.43 8.61
CA PHE A 144 -14.69 -25.20 7.17
C PHE A 144 -15.64 -26.10 6.36
N ASP A 145 -15.71 -27.38 6.71
CA ASP A 145 -16.55 -28.36 6.01
C ASP A 145 -18.06 -28.12 6.22
N GLU A 146 -18.43 -27.31 7.22
CA GLU A 146 -19.82 -26.95 7.54
C GLU A 146 -20.29 -25.67 6.81
N LEU A 147 -19.35 -24.95 6.17
CA LEU A 147 -19.63 -23.70 5.46
C LEU A 147 -20.26 -23.95 4.08
N SER A 148 -20.97 -22.95 3.55
CA SER A 148 -21.41 -22.97 2.16
C SER A 148 -20.23 -22.91 1.19
N GLU A 149 -20.40 -23.38 -0.06
CA GLU A 149 -19.35 -23.34 -1.08
C GLU A 149 -18.74 -21.94 -1.28
N LYS A 150 -19.58 -20.90 -1.21
CA LYS A 150 -19.14 -19.51 -1.30
C LYS A 150 -18.24 -19.14 -0.12
N GLU A 151 -18.65 -19.45 1.10
CA GLU A 151 -17.88 -19.15 2.31
C GLU A 151 -16.58 -19.98 2.36
N GLN A 152 -16.61 -21.23 1.91
CA GLN A 152 -15.41 -22.05 1.75
C GLN A 152 -14.41 -21.39 0.79
N LEU A 153 -14.88 -20.92 -0.37
CA LEU A 153 -14.05 -20.21 -1.33
C LEU A 153 -13.43 -18.95 -0.70
N GLU A 154 -14.22 -18.15 0.01
CA GLU A 154 -13.73 -16.97 0.73
C GLU A 154 -12.65 -17.32 1.76
N GLN A 155 -12.84 -18.39 2.55
CA GLN A 155 -11.84 -18.86 3.52
C GLN A 155 -10.56 -19.37 2.83
N VAL A 156 -10.66 -20.10 1.72
CA VAL A 156 -9.48 -20.55 0.95
C VAL A 156 -8.70 -19.38 0.39
N MET A 157 -9.38 -18.37 -0.15
CA MET A 157 -8.74 -17.15 -0.65
C MET A 157 -8.03 -16.38 0.46
N LEU A 158 -8.69 -16.23 1.61
CA LEU A 158 -8.10 -15.56 2.77
C LEU A 158 -6.87 -16.32 3.28
N LEU A 159 -6.94 -17.65 3.36
CA LEU A 159 -5.81 -18.49 3.73
C LEU A 159 -4.63 -18.28 2.76
N ARG A 160 -4.88 -18.29 1.45
CA ARG A 160 -3.83 -18.06 0.45
C ARG A 160 -3.15 -16.71 0.62
N LYS A 161 -3.93 -15.63 0.85
CA LYS A 161 -3.37 -14.28 1.10
C LYS A 161 -2.49 -14.26 2.35
N ARG A 162 -2.95 -14.86 3.45
CA ARG A 162 -2.20 -14.98 4.70
C ARG A 162 -0.91 -15.78 4.51
N GLN A 163 -0.96 -16.89 3.79
CA GLN A 163 0.20 -17.73 3.49
C GLN A 163 1.23 -16.99 2.64
N LEU A 164 0.81 -16.29 1.58
CA LEU A 164 1.72 -15.50 0.75
C LEU A 164 2.42 -14.39 1.55
N HIS A 165 1.67 -13.68 2.39
CA HIS A 165 2.21 -12.65 3.27
C HIS A 165 3.24 -13.23 4.25
N PHE A 166 2.87 -14.28 4.95
CA PHE A 166 3.71 -14.98 5.92
C PHE A 166 5.00 -15.51 5.26
N SER A 167 4.87 -16.24 4.15
CA SER A 167 6.00 -16.80 3.41
C SER A 167 6.93 -15.72 2.87
N HIS A 168 6.41 -14.58 2.41
CA HIS A 168 7.23 -13.48 1.95
C HIS A 168 8.08 -12.89 3.09
N ILE A 169 7.48 -12.64 4.25
CA ILE A 169 8.20 -12.10 5.41
C ILE A 169 9.27 -13.10 5.88
N ALA A 170 8.90 -14.37 6.05
CA ALA A 170 9.84 -15.42 6.47
C ALA A 170 11.01 -15.59 5.47
N ALA A 171 10.74 -15.56 4.16
CA ALA A 171 11.80 -15.62 3.16
C ALA A 171 12.68 -14.36 3.17
N THR A 172 12.07 -13.19 3.37
CA THR A 172 12.77 -11.90 3.41
C THR A 172 13.71 -11.81 4.61
N GLU A 173 13.30 -12.30 5.77
CA GLU A 173 14.14 -12.36 6.97
C GLU A 173 15.42 -13.18 6.72
N ASN A 174 15.29 -14.30 6.00
CA ASN A 174 16.42 -15.19 5.69
C ASN A 174 17.31 -14.68 4.55
N LEU A 175 16.72 -14.13 3.49
CA LEU A 175 17.42 -13.79 2.24
C LEU A 175 17.87 -12.33 2.16
N ASN A 176 17.22 -11.43 2.89
CA ASN A 176 17.50 -9.99 2.84
C ASN A 176 17.30 -9.34 4.22
N PRO A 177 18.25 -9.54 5.16
CA PRO A 177 18.14 -9.01 6.51
C PRO A 177 18.04 -7.48 6.54
N THR A 178 18.68 -6.77 5.60
CA THR A 178 18.59 -5.31 5.49
C THR A 178 17.16 -4.86 5.17
N HIS A 179 16.47 -5.54 4.23
CA HIS A 179 15.07 -5.26 3.93
C HIS A 179 14.16 -5.64 5.11
N CYS A 180 14.44 -6.74 5.80
CA CYS A 180 13.70 -7.11 7.00
C CYS A 180 13.84 -6.07 8.13
N SER A 181 15.06 -5.57 8.38
CA SER A 181 15.29 -4.48 9.34
C SER A 181 14.56 -3.20 8.94
N ALA A 182 14.51 -2.88 7.64
CA ALA A 182 13.73 -1.76 7.13
C ALA A 182 12.22 -1.96 7.28
N LEU A 183 11.69 -3.19 7.21
CA LEU A 183 10.28 -3.47 7.46
C LEU A 183 9.91 -3.38 8.95
N ALA A 184 10.85 -3.77 9.83
CA ALA A 184 10.63 -3.92 11.27
C ALA A 184 10.69 -2.60 12.04
N GLN A 185 11.15 -1.51 11.44
CA GLN A 185 11.14 -0.20 12.08
C GLN A 185 9.71 0.30 12.31
N ASP A 186 9.46 0.77 13.52
CA ASP A 186 8.17 1.35 13.88
C ASP A 186 7.83 2.54 12.96
N PHE A 187 6.57 2.60 12.57
CA PHE A 187 6.00 3.58 11.62
C PHE A 187 6.44 3.48 10.16
N ASP A 188 7.32 2.56 9.77
CA ASP A 188 7.83 2.57 8.39
C ASP A 188 6.76 2.33 7.33
N VAL A 189 5.76 1.48 7.63
CA VAL A 189 4.60 1.31 6.74
C VAL A 189 3.83 2.63 6.56
N LEU A 190 3.54 3.35 7.66
CA LEU A 190 2.79 4.60 7.60
C LEU A 190 3.61 5.73 6.96
N LYS A 191 4.90 5.87 7.29
CA LYS A 191 5.82 6.84 6.68
C LYS A 191 5.89 6.65 5.17
N ARG A 192 6.04 5.41 4.73
CA ARG A 192 6.06 5.05 3.31
C ARG A 192 4.75 5.36 2.63
N ILE A 193 3.61 4.95 3.19
CA ILE A 193 2.29 5.26 2.62
C ILE A 193 2.11 6.78 2.51
N LEU A 194 2.48 7.54 3.54
CA LEU A 194 2.43 9.01 3.50
C LEU A 194 3.35 9.59 2.40
N PHE A 195 4.56 9.07 2.26
CA PHE A 195 5.49 9.49 1.21
C PHE A 195 4.98 9.17 -0.20
N GLU A 196 4.47 7.95 -0.42
CA GLU A 196 3.89 7.50 -1.68
C GLU A 196 2.67 8.36 -2.05
N ARG A 197 1.69 8.46 -1.14
CA ARG A 197 0.43 9.21 -1.35
C ARG A 197 0.61 10.70 -1.50
N SER A 198 1.68 11.27 -0.95
CA SER A 198 2.02 12.69 -1.15
C SER A 198 2.84 12.95 -2.42
N SER A 199 3.36 11.91 -3.05
CA SER A 199 4.16 11.96 -4.29
C SER A 199 3.35 11.63 -5.54
N ASP A 200 2.28 10.84 -5.37
CA ASP A 200 1.34 10.46 -6.41
C ASP A 200 0.57 11.66 -6.96
N PRO A 201 0.35 11.74 -8.29
CA PRO A 201 -0.52 12.74 -8.88
C PRO A 201 -1.95 12.65 -8.31
N ARG A 202 -2.60 13.80 -8.13
CA ARG A 202 -4.00 13.83 -7.70
C ARG A 202 -4.95 13.32 -8.79
N GLU A 203 -5.65 12.22 -8.51
CA GLU A 203 -6.65 11.59 -9.40
C GLU A 203 -8.11 11.80 -8.93
N GLY A 204 -8.35 12.92 -8.23
CA GLY A 204 -9.67 13.24 -7.67
C GLY A 204 -9.96 12.58 -6.32
N ASP A 205 -9.04 11.78 -5.77
CA ASP A 205 -9.11 11.28 -4.40
C ASP A 205 -8.63 12.36 -3.42
N ASN A 206 -9.48 12.69 -2.43
CA ASN A 206 -9.18 13.63 -1.35
C ASN A 206 -9.31 12.97 0.04
N VAL A 207 -9.40 11.63 0.10
CA VAL A 207 -9.66 10.89 1.35
C VAL A 207 -8.40 10.16 1.79
N THR A 208 -7.72 9.46 0.88
CA THR A 208 -6.63 8.55 1.26
C THR A 208 -5.48 9.25 1.99
N LEU A 209 -4.95 10.37 1.47
CA LEU A 209 -3.86 11.08 2.15
C LEU A 209 -4.30 11.59 3.54
N LYS A 210 -5.51 12.15 3.64
CA LYS A 210 -6.05 12.68 4.90
C LYS A 210 -6.20 11.60 5.97
N VAL A 211 -6.68 10.41 5.61
CA VAL A 211 -6.83 9.28 6.55
C VAL A 211 -5.48 8.86 7.11
N ASN A 212 -4.44 8.80 6.27
CA ASN A 212 -3.09 8.48 6.72
C ASN A 212 -2.50 9.57 7.62
N LEU A 213 -2.81 10.85 7.35
CA LEU A 213 -2.41 11.95 8.23
C LEU A 213 -3.16 11.89 9.58
N VAL A 214 -4.45 11.54 9.58
CA VAL A 214 -5.21 11.31 10.82
C VAL A 214 -4.59 10.15 11.61
N GLU A 215 -4.26 9.05 10.96
CA GLU A 215 -3.60 7.92 11.61
C GLU A 215 -2.24 8.31 12.21
N LEU A 216 -1.49 9.17 11.52
CA LEU A 216 -0.25 9.74 12.04
C LEU A 216 -0.50 10.58 13.30
N THR A 217 -1.55 11.40 13.35
CA THR A 217 -1.87 12.20 14.55
C THR A 217 -2.21 11.33 15.76
N LYS A 218 -2.96 10.24 15.56
CA LYS A 218 -3.32 9.29 16.63
C LYS A 218 -2.11 8.58 17.21
N ARG A 219 -1.16 8.25 16.34
CA ARG A 219 0.05 7.54 16.73
C ARG A 219 1.20 8.48 17.12
N TRP A 220 1.05 9.80 16.99
CA TRP A 220 2.13 10.78 17.13
C TRP A 220 3.01 10.61 18.38
N SER A 221 2.42 10.29 19.54
CA SER A 221 3.14 10.08 20.81
C SER A 221 4.12 8.90 20.78
N ASN A 222 3.96 7.96 19.85
CA ASN A 222 4.81 6.79 19.68
C ASN A 222 5.94 7.03 18.66
N LEU A 223 6.03 8.23 18.08
CA LEU A 223 7.17 8.57 17.23
C LEU A 223 8.40 8.73 18.12
N ASP A 224 9.43 7.93 17.87
CA ASP A 224 10.79 8.19 18.32
C ASP A 224 11.30 9.44 17.61
N THR A 225 10.84 10.62 18.04
CA THR A 225 11.41 11.86 17.55
C THR A 225 12.81 11.96 18.11
N VAL A 226 13.79 11.58 17.30
CA VAL A 226 15.19 11.99 17.51
C VAL A 226 15.28 13.48 17.19
N GLY A 227 14.70 14.29 18.08
CA GLY A 227 15.13 15.65 18.29
C GLY A 227 16.18 15.60 19.37
N VAL A 228 17.45 15.79 19.01
CA VAL A 228 18.51 16.14 19.95
C VAL A 228 18.11 17.47 20.57
N GLY A 229 17.34 17.41 21.66
CA GLY A 229 17.30 18.48 22.63
C GLY A 229 18.60 18.41 23.40
N GLU A 230 19.35 19.51 23.45
CA GLU A 230 20.62 19.63 24.19
C GLU A 230 20.51 19.29 25.70
N ASN A 231 19.31 18.96 26.20
CA ASN A 231 19.02 18.74 27.60
C ASN A 231 18.20 17.47 27.84
N GLY A 232 18.68 16.28 27.47
CA GLY A 232 18.43 14.96 28.12
C GLY A 232 17.00 14.48 28.46
N ASN A 233 15.94 15.23 28.16
CA ASN A 233 14.54 14.96 28.47
C ASN A 233 13.72 15.23 27.21
N ALA A 234 13.79 14.34 26.23
CA ALA A 234 13.10 14.52 24.96
C ALA A 234 11.69 13.89 25.02
N SER A 235 10.69 14.68 25.41
CA SER A 235 9.31 14.41 25.01
C SER A 235 9.15 14.81 23.55
N PRO A 236 8.47 14.02 22.69
CA PRO A 236 8.26 14.42 21.31
C PRO A 236 7.55 15.79 21.24
N PRO A 237 7.93 16.67 20.30
CA PRO A 237 7.23 17.93 20.11
C PRO A 237 5.74 17.65 19.85
N PRO A 238 4.82 18.54 20.26
CA PRO A 238 3.41 18.37 19.97
C PRO A 238 3.18 18.24 18.46
N CYS A 239 2.18 17.45 18.07
CA CYS A 239 1.86 17.27 16.65
C CYS A 239 1.54 18.63 16.01
N PRO A 240 2.21 19.02 14.91
CA PRO A 240 2.01 20.33 14.30
C PRO A 240 0.68 20.42 13.54
N ILE A 241 -0.01 19.30 13.35
CA ILE A 241 -1.28 19.21 12.63
C ILE A 241 -2.37 18.71 13.58
N PHE A 242 -3.59 19.18 13.36
CA PHE A 242 -4.78 18.81 14.12
C PHE A 242 -5.96 18.67 13.16
N PHE A 243 -6.89 17.79 13.51
CA PHE A 243 -8.14 17.56 12.80
C PHE A 243 -9.27 17.59 13.81
N THR A 244 -10.43 18.15 13.45
CA THR A 244 -11.59 18.10 14.35
C THR A 244 -12.19 16.70 14.37
N GLU A 245 -12.93 16.36 15.43
CA GLU A 245 -13.55 15.04 15.55
C GLU A 245 -14.55 14.77 14.42
N GLU A 246 -15.25 15.82 13.98
CA GLU A 246 -16.17 15.76 12.85
C GLU A 246 -15.42 15.45 11.54
N GLU A 247 -14.26 16.08 11.31
CA GLU A 247 -13.42 15.79 10.15
C GLU A 247 -12.89 14.36 10.19
N VAL A 248 -12.48 13.88 11.35
CA VAL A 248 -11.97 12.50 11.51
C VAL A 248 -13.08 11.50 11.22
N SER A 249 -14.25 11.68 11.83
CA SER A 249 -15.41 10.79 11.67
C SER A 249 -15.91 10.75 10.22
N GLU A 250 -16.06 11.92 9.58
CA GLU A 250 -16.44 12.00 8.17
C GLU A 250 -15.45 11.24 7.28
N ARG A 251 -14.14 11.41 7.52
CA ARG A 251 -13.10 10.82 6.66
C ARG A 251 -12.96 9.32 6.84
N LEU A 252 -13.09 8.81 8.07
CA LEU A 252 -13.08 7.38 8.31
C LEU A 252 -14.29 6.69 7.67
N ARG A 253 -15.46 7.35 7.68
CA ARG A 253 -16.65 6.86 6.96
C ARG A 253 -16.39 6.77 5.45
N LEU A 254 -15.92 7.85 4.83
CA LEU A 254 -15.61 7.86 3.40
C LEU A 254 -14.53 6.83 3.03
N HIS A 255 -13.52 6.64 3.88
CA HIS A 255 -12.48 5.63 3.65
C HIS A 255 -13.05 4.21 3.69
N ALA A 256 -13.94 3.91 4.64
CA ALA A 256 -14.59 2.61 4.71
C ALA A 256 -15.41 2.32 3.43
N GLU A 257 -16.12 3.32 2.91
CA GLU A 257 -16.84 3.22 1.64
C GLU A 257 -15.89 2.97 0.44
N GLN A 258 -14.71 3.63 0.40
CA GLN A 258 -13.70 3.37 -0.64
C GLN A 258 -13.14 1.95 -0.57
N VAL A 259 -12.86 1.45 0.64
CA VAL A 259 -12.35 0.09 0.86
C VAL A 259 -13.37 -0.95 0.41
N ASP A 260 -14.65 -0.73 0.71
CA ASP A 260 -15.73 -1.63 0.29
C ASP A 260 -15.85 -1.65 -1.24
N ALA A 261 -15.86 -0.48 -1.88
CA ALA A 261 -15.86 -0.35 -3.34
C ALA A 261 -14.66 -1.04 -4.02
N ASP A 262 -13.47 -0.95 -3.42
CA ASP A 262 -12.26 -1.62 -3.91
C ASP A 262 -12.32 -3.14 -3.71
N SER A 263 -12.97 -3.62 -2.65
CA SER A 263 -13.23 -5.05 -2.42
C SER A 263 -14.12 -5.63 -3.53
N PHE A 264 -15.19 -4.92 -3.91
CA PHE A 264 -16.04 -5.32 -5.04
C PHE A 264 -15.28 -5.39 -6.37
N ARG A 265 -14.32 -4.48 -6.61
CA ARG A 265 -13.44 -4.54 -7.80
C ARG A 265 -12.62 -5.82 -7.83
N ASN A 266 -12.03 -6.18 -6.70
CA ASN A 266 -11.17 -7.35 -6.58
C ASN A 266 -11.96 -8.65 -6.72
N LEU A 267 -13.18 -8.71 -6.18
CA LEU A 267 -14.10 -9.83 -6.38
C LEU A 267 -14.61 -9.90 -7.82
N GLY A 268 -14.97 -8.76 -8.45
CA GLY A 268 -15.41 -8.70 -9.83
C GLY A 268 -14.34 -9.18 -10.84
N MET A 269 -13.06 -8.83 -10.63
CA MET A 269 -11.96 -9.37 -11.44
C MET A 269 -11.79 -10.89 -11.26
N LEU A 270 -12.06 -11.41 -10.07
CA LEU A 270 -11.97 -12.84 -9.80
C LEU A 270 -13.05 -13.64 -10.56
N TRP A 271 -14.31 -13.17 -10.58
CA TRP A 271 -15.39 -13.78 -11.37
C TRP A 271 -15.08 -13.79 -12.88
N VAL A 272 -14.43 -12.73 -13.38
CA VAL A 272 -14.02 -12.63 -14.79
C VAL A 272 -12.88 -13.61 -15.13
N LEU A 273 -11.98 -13.89 -14.17
CA LEU A 273 -10.92 -14.90 -14.35
C LEU A 273 -11.47 -16.33 -14.34
N ASP A 274 -12.45 -16.61 -13.48
CA ASP A 274 -13.14 -17.92 -13.44
C ASP A 274 -13.89 -18.20 -14.77
N SER A 275 -14.53 -17.17 -15.33
CA SER A 275 -15.23 -17.25 -16.62
C SER A 275 -14.31 -17.44 -17.83
N ARG A 276 -12.99 -17.22 -17.70
CA ARG A 276 -11.98 -17.48 -18.75
C ARG A 276 -11.31 -18.85 -18.62
N GLY A 277 -11.67 -19.61 -17.58
CA GLY A 277 -11.13 -20.93 -17.26
C GLY A 277 -12.00 -22.12 -17.69
N GLU A 278 -13.05 -21.92 -18.50
CA GLU A 278 -13.88 -23.05 -18.98
C GLU A 278 -13.15 -23.89 -20.04
N CYS A 279 -12.33 -24.82 -19.58
CA CYS A 279 -11.97 -26.00 -20.35
C CYS A 279 -13.17 -26.96 -20.38
N SER A 280 -13.82 -27.01 -21.54
CA SER A 280 -14.78 -28.04 -21.95
C SER A 280 -14.32 -29.45 -21.55
N SER A 281 -15.16 -30.16 -20.79
CA SER A 281 -15.15 -31.61 -20.72
C SER A 281 -16.53 -32.17 -21.07
N ASN A 282 -16.99 -31.90 -22.30
CA ASN A 282 -18.04 -32.72 -22.89
C ASN A 282 -17.45 -34.07 -23.30
N GLY A 283 -17.68 -35.09 -22.47
CA GLY A 283 -17.20 -36.44 -22.72
C GLY A 283 -17.91 -37.51 -21.92
N THR A 284 -19.22 -37.69 -22.11
CA THR A 284 -19.78 -39.06 -22.05
C THR A 284 -21.09 -39.21 -22.81
N THR A 285 -20.96 -39.73 -24.03
CA THR A 285 -22.00 -40.39 -24.79
C THR A 285 -22.52 -41.60 -24.00
N LYS A 286 -23.82 -41.67 -23.68
CA LYS A 286 -24.53 -42.95 -23.50
C LYS A 286 -25.99 -42.87 -23.94
N GLN A 287 -26.19 -43.43 -25.14
CA GLN A 287 -27.30 -44.27 -25.59
C GLN A 287 -28.75 -43.78 -25.45
N ARG A 288 -29.30 -43.48 -26.64
CA ARG A 288 -30.66 -43.72 -27.12
C ARG A 288 -31.47 -44.72 -26.27
N ASN A 289 -32.68 -44.31 -25.91
CA ASN A 289 -33.87 -45.15 -26.04
C ASN A 289 -35.06 -44.27 -26.42
N SER A 290 -35.48 -44.42 -27.67
CA SER A 290 -36.75 -43.95 -28.21
C SER A 290 -37.77 -45.09 -28.08
N THR A 291 -38.87 -44.88 -27.37
CA THR A 291 -40.17 -45.51 -27.68
C THR A 291 -41.30 -44.86 -26.88
N LEU A 292 -42.26 -44.30 -27.62
CA LEU A 292 -43.73 -44.32 -27.44
C LEU A 292 -44.28 -43.71 -26.12
N SER A 293 -45.13 -42.68 -26.13
CA SER A 293 -46.26 -42.33 -27.01
C SER A 293 -46.39 -40.83 -27.27
#